data_AF-A0A9D1DKV4-F1
#
_entry.id   AF-A0A9D1DKV4-F1
#
_cell.length_a   1.000
_cell.length_b   1.000
_cell.length_c   1.000
_cell.angle_alpha   90.00
_cell.angle_beta   90.00
_cell.angle_gamma   90.00
#
_symmetry.space_group_name_H-M   'P 1'
#
loop_
_entity.id
_entity.type
_entity.pdbx_description
1 polymer ?
#
loop_
_entity_poly.entity_id
_entity_poly.type
_entity_poly.pdbx_seq_one_letter_code
_entity_poly.pdbx_strand_id
1 'polypeptide(L)'
;MNNKTHVPLVHISRRAALPWYKAWAIRAAAIVLALIVCGVITALFTGEDPFALYLSMIEGAFGSSRRIWALLQSVAILLCVSLAVTPAFKMRFWNIGGEGQIMAGCLATAACMIVLCDVLPGWL
;
A
#
# COMPACT_ATOMS: atom_id res chain seq x y z
N MET A 1 0.11 -7.91 -52.13
CA MET A 1 -0.10 -8.32 -50.72
C MET A 1 0.79 -7.46 -49.84
N ASN A 2 0.21 -6.44 -49.18
CA ASN A 2 0.94 -5.45 -48.37
C ASN A 2 0.69 -5.73 -46.88
N ASN A 3 1.57 -6.52 -46.24
CA ASN A 3 1.47 -6.83 -44.82
C ASN A 3 1.96 -5.63 -44.00
N LYS A 4 1.03 -4.78 -43.57
CA LYS A 4 1.29 -3.75 -42.57
C LYS A 4 1.43 -4.43 -41.20
N THR A 5 2.66 -4.61 -40.75
CA THR A 5 2.97 -5.06 -39.39
C THR A 5 2.52 -4.01 -38.39
N HIS A 6 1.49 -4.31 -37.61
CA HIS A 6 1.01 -3.47 -36.52
C HIS A 6 2.05 -3.46 -35.40
N VAL A 7 2.85 -2.40 -35.32
CA VAL A 7 3.72 -2.17 -34.17
C VAL A 7 2.87 -1.66 -32.99
N PRO A 8 3.06 -2.19 -31.77
CA PRO A 8 2.33 -1.71 -30.60
C PRO A 8 2.77 -0.27 -30.26
N LEU A 9 1.81 0.65 -30.14
CA LEU A 9 2.01 2.08 -29.82
C LEU A 9 2.69 2.32 -28.46
N VAL A 10 2.68 1.33 -27.56
CA VAL A 10 3.24 1.44 -26.21
C VAL A 10 4.29 0.36 -26.03
N HIS A 11 5.55 0.72 -26.27
CA HIS A 11 6.70 -0.11 -25.94
C HIS A 11 7.11 0.18 -24.48
N ILE A 12 6.61 -0.62 -23.53
CA ILE A 12 7.08 -0.58 -22.14
C ILE A 12 8.47 -1.21 -22.10
N SER A 13 9.49 -0.39 -22.32
CA SER A 13 10.88 -0.79 -22.11
C SER A 13 11.15 -0.85 -20.61
N ARG A 14 11.85 -1.90 -20.19
CA ARG A 14 12.32 -2.07 -18.80
C ARG A 14 13.19 -0.87 -18.48
N ARG A 15 12.76 0.01 -17.57
CA ARG A 15 13.52 1.22 -17.18
C ARG A 15 14.91 0.75 -16.73
N ALA A 16 15.93 1.10 -17.52
CA ALA A 16 17.33 0.81 -17.19
C ALA A 16 17.60 1.31 -15.77
N ALA A 17 18.36 0.53 -14.98
CA ALA A 17 18.62 0.82 -13.58
C ALA A 17 19.03 2.29 -13.41
N LEU A 18 18.18 3.10 -12.76
CA LEU A 18 18.55 4.47 -12.45
C LEU A 18 19.75 4.42 -11.51
N PRO A 19 20.73 5.29 -11.70
CA PRO A 19 21.83 5.38 -10.77
C PRO A 19 21.29 5.74 -9.38
N TRP A 20 21.86 5.12 -8.34
CA TRP A 20 21.33 5.09 -6.98
C TRP A 20 21.00 6.49 -6.42
N TYR A 21 21.77 7.51 -6.78
CA TYR A 21 21.54 8.90 -6.38
C TYR A 21 20.20 9.46 -6.93
N LYS A 22 19.85 9.16 -8.19
CA LYS A 22 18.56 9.59 -8.76
C LYS A 22 17.40 8.83 -8.11
N ALA A 23 17.59 7.54 -7.80
CA ALA A 23 16.57 6.75 -7.13
C ALA A 23 16.26 7.29 -5.72
N TRP A 24 17.30 7.63 -4.95
CA TRP A 24 17.13 8.27 -3.63
C TRP A 24 16.55 9.68 -3.73
N ALA A 25 16.98 10.48 -4.71
CA ALA A 25 16.41 11.82 -4.94
C ALA A 25 14.90 11.77 -5.24
N ILE A 26 14.46 10.82 -6.07
CA ILE A 26 13.03 10.64 -6.38
C ILE A 26 12.25 10.25 -5.12
N ARG A 27 12.79 9.35 -4.28
CA ARG A 27 12.15 8.95 -3.01
C ARG A 27 12.04 10.12 -2.03
N ALA A 28 13.12 10.89 -1.88
CA ALA A 28 13.12 12.07 -1.03
C ALA A 28 12.12 13.13 -1.52
N ALA A 29 12.10 13.40 -2.82
CA ALA A 29 11.13 14.32 -3.43
C ALA A 29 9.68 13.85 -3.21
N ALA A 30 9.42 12.55 -3.34
CA ALA A 30 8.10 11.97 -3.07
C ALA A 30 7.68 12.15 -1.59
N ILE A 31 8.60 11.96 -0.64
CA ILE A 31 8.33 12.18 0.80
C ILE A 31 8.00 13.65 1.06
N VAL A 32 8.79 14.58 0.52
CA VAL A 32 8.55 16.03 0.70
C VAL A 32 7.19 16.42 0.12
N LEU A 33 6.87 15.94 -1.08
CA LEU A 33 5.60 16.25 -1.73
C LEU A 33 4.42 15.64 -0.95
N ALA A 34 4.56 14.42 -0.43
CA ALA A 34 3.57 13.81 0.44
C ALA A 34 3.36 14.59 1.73
N LEU A 35 4.43 15.11 2.36
CA LEU A 35 4.32 15.96 3.53
C LEU A 35 3.54 17.24 3.19
N ILE A 36 3.92 17.97 2.13
CA ILE A 36 3.23 19.19 1.71
C ILE A 36 1.74 18.93 1.48
N VAL A 37 1.41 17.89 0.72
CA VAL A 37 0.01 17.54 0.43
C VAL A 37 -0.75 17.21 1.72
N CYS A 38 -0.16 16.41 2.61
CA CYS A 38 -0.77 16.06 3.90
C CYS A 38 -1.00 17.32 4.77
N GLY A 39 -0.02 18.22 4.84
CA GLY A 39 -0.13 19.48 5.57
C GLY A 39 -1.22 20.39 5.01
N VAL A 40 -1.28 20.54 3.68
CA VAL A 40 -2.32 21.33 3.01
C VAL A 40 -3.70 20.74 3.25
N ILE A 41 -3.88 19.43 3.07
CA ILE A 41 -5.17 18.77 3.32
C ILE A 41 -5.57 18.95 4.79
N THR A 42 -4.65 18.74 5.72
CA THR A 42 -4.97 18.86 7.16
C THR A 42 -5.30 20.31 7.54
N ALA A 43 -4.57 21.30 7.02
CA ALA A 43 -4.87 22.70 7.23
C ALA A 43 -6.25 23.09 6.65
N LEU A 44 -6.62 22.54 5.49
CA LEU A 44 -7.93 22.79 4.87
C LEU A 44 -9.10 22.18 5.66
N PHE A 45 -8.92 20.99 6.24
CA PHE A 45 -9.98 20.28 6.97
C PHE A 45 -10.08 20.67 8.46
N THR A 46 -8.93 20.84 9.13
CA THR A 46 -8.87 21.12 10.57
C THR A 46 -8.80 22.63 10.86
N GLY A 47 -8.37 23.45 9.89
CA GLY A 47 -8.22 24.91 10.07
C GLY A 47 -7.05 25.31 10.98
N GLU A 48 -6.23 24.35 11.39
CA GLU A 48 -5.05 24.54 12.25
C GLU A 48 -3.80 24.86 11.43
N ASP A 49 -2.87 25.59 12.04
CA ASP A 49 -1.62 25.95 11.38
C ASP A 49 -0.82 24.68 11.04
N PRO A 50 -0.42 24.47 9.77
CA PRO A 50 0.30 23.26 9.36
C PRO A 50 1.65 23.11 10.08
N PHE A 51 2.26 24.22 10.50
CA PHE A 51 3.47 24.19 11.33
C PHE A 51 3.19 23.65 12.74
N ALA A 52 2.09 24.05 13.37
CA ALA A 52 1.69 23.54 14.69
C ALA A 52 1.39 22.04 14.62
N LEU A 53 0.70 21.59 13.57
CA LEU A 53 0.46 20.17 13.30
C LEU A 53 1.77 19.36 13.29
N TYR A 54 2.77 19.81 12.52
CA TYR A 54 4.05 19.09 12.46
C TYR A 54 4.81 19.13 13.79
N LEU A 55 4.76 20.24 14.52
CA LEU A 55 5.33 20.32 15.86
C LEU A 55 4.66 19.31 16.81
N SER A 56 3.33 19.27 16.81
CA SER A 56 2.57 18.31 17.61
C SER A 56 2.83 16.85 17.18
N MET A 57 3.09 16.57 15.90
CA MET A 57 3.51 15.24 15.46
C MET A 57 4.90 14.87 16.02
N ILE A 58 5.86 15.80 15.99
CA ILE A 58 7.20 15.58 16.54
C ILE A 58 7.15 15.40 18.06
N GLU A 59 6.37 16.23 18.76
CA GLU A 59 6.19 16.12 20.21
C GLU A 59 5.36 14.88 20.60
N GLY A 60 4.40 14.48 19.77
CA GLY A 60 3.69 13.22 19.91
C GLY A 60 4.64 12.02 19.79
N ALA A 61 5.60 12.11 18.87
CA ALA A 61 6.58 11.06 18.64
C ALA A 61 7.67 11.00 19.72
N PHE A 62 8.27 12.14 20.05
CA PHE A 62 9.46 12.23 20.91
C PHE A 62 9.20 12.78 22.32
N GLY A 63 7.97 13.18 22.64
CA GLY A 63 7.68 13.94 23.87
C GLY A 63 7.86 13.18 25.19
N SER A 64 8.02 11.86 25.18
CA SER A 64 8.35 11.09 26.39
C SER A 64 9.13 9.83 26.05
N SER A 65 10.02 9.41 26.96
CA SER A 65 10.79 8.17 26.85
C SER A 65 9.89 6.94 26.62
N ARG A 66 8.67 6.94 27.19
CA ARG A 66 7.65 5.90 26.95
C ARG A 66 7.14 5.90 25.50
N ARG A 67 6.88 7.07 24.94
CA ARG A 67 6.37 7.22 23.56
C ARG A 67 7.44 6.84 22.53
N ILE A 68 8.69 7.22 22.78
CA ILE A 68 9.83 6.80 21.94
C ILE A 68 9.98 5.27 21.95
N TRP A 69 9.88 4.63 23.12
CA TRP A 69 9.91 3.17 23.21
C TRP A 69 8.76 2.51 22.44
N ALA A 70 7.54 3.05 22.55
CA ALA A 70 6.39 2.54 21.81
C ALA A 70 6.56 2.71 20.29
N LEU A 71 7.13 3.84 19.84
CA LEU A 71 7.48 4.04 18.44
C LEU A 71 8.52 3.04 17.96
N LEU A 72 9.60 2.85 18.73
CA LEU A 72 10.68 1.94 18.36
C LEU A 72 10.18 0.50 18.26
N GLN A 73 9.32 0.09 19.19
CA GLN A 73 8.64 -1.21 19.14
C GLN A 73 7.76 -1.34 17.88
N SER A 74 6.96 -0.32 17.58
CA SER A 74 6.08 -0.31 16.39
C SER A 74 6.89 -0.40 15.10
N VAL A 75 7.98 0.36 15.01
CA VAL A 75 8.92 0.32 13.88
C VAL A 75 9.57 -1.06 13.77
N ALA A 76 10.03 -1.65 14.88
CA ALA A 76 10.64 -2.98 14.87
C ALA A 76 9.67 -4.06 14.37
N ILE A 77 8.40 -4.02 14.80
CA ILE A 77 7.37 -4.94 14.34
C ILE A 77 7.10 -4.75 12.85
N LEU A 78 6.90 -3.51 12.38
CA LEU A 78 6.68 -3.20 10.97
C LEU A 78 7.85 -3.66 10.08
N LEU A 79 9.08 -3.49 10.57
CA LEU A 79 10.29 -3.92 9.87
C LEU A 79 10.38 -5.45 9.81
N CYS A 80 10.05 -6.13 10.90
CA CYS A 80 9.97 -7.60 10.96
C CYS A 80 8.92 -8.16 10.00
N VAL A 81 7.72 -7.57 9.96
CA VAL A 81 6.66 -7.95 9.01
C VAL A 81 7.11 -7.70 7.55
N SER A 82 7.77 -6.57 7.29
CA SER A 82 8.32 -6.25 5.97
C SER A 82 9.41 -7.24 5.53
N LEU A 83 10.27 -7.68 6.47
CA LEU A 83 11.25 -8.74 6.24
C LEU A 83 10.57 -10.09 5.97
N ALA A 84 9.54 -10.43 6.74
CA ALA A 84 8.79 -11.68 6.58
C ALA A 84 8.03 -11.76 5.24
N VAL A 85 7.53 -10.63 4.72
CA VAL A 85 6.82 -10.60 3.43
C VAL A 85 7.76 -10.62 2.21
N THR A 86 9.01 -10.19 2.38
CA THR A 86 10.03 -10.18 1.30
C THR A 86 10.22 -11.54 0.61
N PRO A 87 10.38 -12.68 1.32
CA PRO A 87 10.45 -14.00 0.68
C PRO A 87 9.14 -14.40 0.00
N ALA A 88 7.96 -14.01 0.54
CA ALA A 88 6.67 -14.28 -0.09
C ALA A 88 6.55 -13.59 -1.47
N PHE A 89 6.98 -12.33 -1.57
CA PHE A 89 7.02 -11.63 -2.86
C PHE A 89 8.05 -12.22 -3.83
N LYS A 90 9.19 -12.71 -3.35
CA LYS A 90 10.22 -13.37 -4.19
C LYS A 90 9.73 -14.69 -4.77
N MET A 91 8.91 -15.43 -4.03
CA MET A 91 8.30 -16.69 -4.48
C MET A 91 7.07 -16.48 -5.39
N ARG A 92 6.68 -15.23 -5.69
CA ARG A 92 5.47 -14.88 -6.46
C ARG A 92 4.16 -15.47 -5.91
N PHE A 93 4.17 -15.95 -4.66
CA PHE A 93 2.94 -16.33 -3.98
C PHE A 93 2.24 -15.06 -3.53
N TRP A 94 1.34 -14.56 -4.39
CA TRP A 94 0.37 -13.54 -4.00
C TRP A 94 -0.66 -14.19 -3.07
N ASN A 95 -0.30 -14.34 -1.79
CA ASN A 95 -1.27 -14.66 -0.76
C ASN A 95 -2.05 -13.37 -0.48
N ILE A 96 -3.37 -13.41 -0.66
CA ILE A 96 -4.27 -12.27 -0.46
C ILE A 96 -4.44 -11.93 1.04
N GLY A 97 -3.71 -12.64 1.92
CA GLY A 97 -3.83 -12.62 3.37
C GLY A 97 -4.88 -13.65 3.84
N GLY A 98 -4.74 -14.17 5.06
CA GLY A 98 -5.77 -15.04 5.65
C GLY A 98 -7.14 -14.36 5.69
N GLU A 99 -7.16 -13.06 6.03
CA GLU A 99 -8.39 -12.25 6.01
C GLU A 99 -8.99 -12.14 4.60
N GLY A 100 -8.16 -11.97 3.58
CA GLY A 100 -8.64 -11.87 2.21
C GLY A 100 -9.08 -13.22 1.63
N GLN A 101 -8.49 -14.34 2.07
CA GLN A 101 -8.96 -15.68 1.72
C GLN A 101 -10.32 -15.97 2.35
N ILE A 102 -10.53 -15.55 3.60
CA ILE A 102 -11.84 -15.65 4.28
C ILE A 102 -12.87 -14.80 3.54
N MET A 103 -12.54 -13.54 3.20
CA MET A 103 -13.45 -12.65 2.48
C MET A 103 -13.81 -13.21 1.08
N ALA A 104 -12.84 -13.73 0.34
CA ALA A 104 -13.07 -14.36 -0.95
C ALA A 104 -13.93 -15.63 -0.83
N GLY A 105 -13.74 -16.42 0.24
CA GLY A 105 -14.60 -17.57 0.57
C GLY A 105 -16.04 -17.15 0.87
N CYS A 106 -16.23 -16.11 1.69
CA CYS A 106 -17.57 -15.57 1.98
C CYS A 106 -18.27 -15.06 0.71
N LEU A 107 -17.55 -14.35 -0.16
CA LEU A 107 -18.07 -13.88 -1.44
C LEU A 107 -18.47 -15.06 -2.34
N ALA A 108 -17.64 -16.09 -2.44
CA ALA A 108 -17.93 -17.28 -3.22
C ALA A 108 -19.17 -18.01 -2.71
N THR A 109 -19.32 -18.16 -1.38
CA THR A 109 -20.51 -18.76 -0.77
C THR A 109 -21.76 -17.93 -1.07
N ALA A 110 -21.70 -16.60 -0.91
CA ALA A 110 -22.83 -15.71 -1.21
C ALA A 110 -23.20 -15.74 -2.70
N ALA A 111 -22.22 -15.76 -3.60
CA ALA A 111 -22.44 -15.87 -5.03
C ALA A 111 -23.07 -17.22 -5.41
N CYS A 112 -22.58 -18.32 -4.83
CA CYS A 112 -23.19 -19.64 -5.02
C CYS A 112 -24.63 -19.67 -4.49
N MET A 113 -24.90 -19.08 -3.33
CA MET A 113 -26.25 -18.99 -2.78
C MET A 113 -27.20 -18.23 -3.72
N ILE A 114 -26.76 -17.15 -4.35
CA ILE A 114 -27.59 -16.35 -5.26
C ILE A 114 -27.78 -17.05 -6.62
N VAL A 115 -26.71 -17.60 -7.20
CA VAL A 115 -26.75 -18.16 -8.57
C VAL A 115 -27.30 -19.59 -8.59
N LEU A 116 -27.06 -20.39 -7.55
CA LEU A 116 -27.55 -21.76 -7.48
C LEU A 116 -28.88 -21.89 -6.71
N CYS A 117 -29.44 -20.79 -6.18
CA CYS A 117 -30.74 -20.80 -5.50
C CYS A 117 -31.85 -21.41 -6.38
N ASP A 118 -31.81 -21.11 -7.68
CA ASP A 118 -32.85 -21.52 -8.64
C ASP A 118 -32.57 -22.89 -9.29
N VAL A 119 -31.40 -23.47 -9.01
CA VAL A 119 -30.91 -24.71 -9.66
C VAL A 119 -30.81 -25.86 -8.66
N LEU A 120 -30.58 -25.59 -7.37
CA LEU A 120 -30.45 -26.60 -6.33
C LEU A 120 -31.78 -26.82 -5.59
N PRO A 121 -32.15 -28.09 -5.33
CA PRO A 121 -33.36 -28.37 -4.58
C PRO A 121 -33.19 -28.06 -3.08
N GLY A 122 -34.20 -27.46 -2.46
CA GLY A 122 -34.15 -26.91 -1.09
C GLY A 122 -34.01 -27.90 0.07
N TRP A 123 -33.62 -29.14 -0.19
CA TRP A 123 -33.27 -30.16 0.80
C TRP A 123 -31.76 -30.39 0.93
N LEU A 124 -30.95 -29.59 0.24
CA LEU A 124 -29.48 -29.51 0.35
C LEU A 124 -29.08 -28.18 1.00
#